data_AF-A0A3B3UMZ9-F1
#
_entry.id   AF-A0A3B3UMZ9-F1
#
_cell.length_a   1.000
_cell.length_b   1.000
_cell.length_c   1.000
_cell.angle_alpha   90.00
_cell.angle_beta   90.00
_cell.angle_gamma   90.00
#
_symmetry.space_group_name_H-M   'P 1'
#
loop_
_entity.id
_entity.type
_entity.pdbx_description
1 polymer ?
#
loop_
_entity_poly.entity_id
_entity_poly.type
_entity_poly.pdbx_seq_one_letter_code
_entity_poly.pdbx_strand_id
1 'polypeptide(L)'
;TGEDPQLRGMSGIDLGPGLFFADGKRKVDYILCYKYKKRRSCKRLSISSNGNLPIILPIRLEAEAESGEAGGAAGDAEDSKLTEEEKALMREEFEAGLLEAGLQIERDKEKLNGISFIRLHIPWSILSREAELQKIKVAVKKKCELRKRTGIAGMWDTVISQLNRPFQPDVPDNDIHKDSQSHVAEIISRTTCTRTCQTTGISSLLARGVYISAFPLHDGPFTRRGRKDQRNERQLLHEEWANYGVMFKYQPVDLIRKYFGEQIGLYFAWLGVYTQLLIPPSVLGIIVFLYGILTVDTNVPSQETCDDNLNITMCPLCDAVCDYWRLSSVCSLARASYLFDNGATVLFAIFMSLWAACFLEHWKRRQMCLKHSWDLTSLEHEEDELRPEYEEALQEKKAKLKAQAKKKVSLHVNVQISVQFLTLKANFVC
;
A
#
# COMPACT_ATOMS: atom_id res chain seq x y z
N THR A 1 -5.40 -12.87 44.66
CA THR A 1 -5.96 -14.12 44.10
C THR A 1 -5.01 -14.57 43.02
N GLY A 2 -4.25 -15.62 43.32
CA GLY A 2 -3.30 -16.21 42.38
C GLY A 2 -4.03 -16.99 41.30
N GLU A 3 -3.59 -16.83 40.07
CA GLU A 3 -3.92 -17.74 38.96
C GLU A 3 -2.63 -18.21 38.30
N ASP A 4 -2.66 -19.48 37.90
CA ASP A 4 -1.54 -20.39 37.70
C ASP A 4 -0.56 -20.07 36.54
N PRO A 5 0.69 -20.59 36.60
CA PRO A 5 1.76 -20.26 35.65
C PRO A 5 1.80 -21.11 34.36
N GLN A 6 0.74 -21.83 33.97
CA GLN A 6 0.79 -22.83 32.89
C GLN A 6 0.07 -22.47 31.58
N LEU A 7 -0.33 -21.22 31.37
CA LEU A 7 -0.90 -20.77 30.08
C LEU A 7 0.02 -19.84 29.27
N ARG A 8 1.34 -20.08 29.31
CA ARG A 8 2.32 -19.41 28.45
C ARG A 8 2.97 -20.41 27.51
N GLY A 9 2.30 -20.71 26.39
CA GLY A 9 2.82 -21.66 25.41
C GLY A 9 2.22 -21.67 24.01
N MET A 10 1.40 -20.69 23.59
CA MET A 10 0.79 -20.70 22.25
C MET A 10 0.71 -19.34 21.53
N SER A 11 1.55 -18.37 21.90
CA SER A 11 1.67 -17.12 21.13
C SER A 11 3.09 -16.57 21.20
N GLY A 12 3.93 -17.12 20.33
CA GLY A 12 5.30 -16.66 20.19
C GLY A 12 5.96 -17.43 19.07
N ILE A 13 5.89 -16.89 17.87
CA ILE A 13 6.91 -17.21 16.86
C ILE A 13 8.21 -16.64 17.46
N ASP A 14 9.00 -17.49 18.13
CA ASP A 14 10.34 -17.13 18.55
C ASP A 14 11.23 -17.10 17.31
N LEU A 15 11.15 -15.97 16.59
CA LEU A 15 12.16 -15.58 15.62
C LEU A 15 13.44 -15.28 16.39
N GLY A 16 14.25 -16.32 16.67
CA GLY A 16 15.67 -16.14 16.97
C GLY A 16 16.32 -15.21 15.92
N PRO A 17 17.41 -14.51 16.28
CA PRO A 17 17.68 -13.09 15.96
C PRO A 17 17.17 -12.64 14.58
N GLY A 18 15.86 -12.38 14.45
CA GLY A 18 15.19 -12.33 13.14
C GLY A 18 15.51 -11.12 12.26
N LEU A 19 16.29 -10.18 12.76
CA LEU A 19 16.73 -8.97 12.06
C LEU A 19 18.07 -9.12 11.35
N PHE A 20 18.81 -10.18 11.68
CA PHE A 20 20.13 -10.43 11.14
C PHE A 20 20.18 -11.83 10.50
N PHE A 21 21.19 -12.02 9.67
CA PHE A 21 21.56 -13.34 9.15
C PHE A 21 22.00 -14.26 10.31
N ALA A 22 22.13 -15.56 10.07
CA ALA A 22 22.54 -16.52 11.11
C ALA A 22 23.92 -16.20 11.73
N ASP A 23 24.73 -15.35 11.08
CA ASP A 23 26.00 -14.85 11.60
C ASP A 23 25.89 -13.69 12.60
N GLY A 24 24.70 -13.12 12.77
CA GLY A 24 24.43 -11.99 13.66
C GLY A 24 25.07 -10.66 13.26
N LYS A 25 25.69 -10.57 12.08
CA LYS A 25 26.42 -9.37 11.63
C LYS A 25 25.69 -8.62 10.53
N ARG A 26 25.10 -9.34 9.58
CA ARG A 26 24.45 -8.76 8.40
C ARG A 26 22.97 -8.55 8.66
N LYS A 27 22.47 -7.33 8.47
CA LYS A 27 21.07 -7.00 8.67
C LYS A 27 20.23 -7.53 7.50
N VAL A 28 19.08 -8.12 7.79
CA VAL A 28 18.10 -8.48 6.76
C VAL A 28 17.37 -7.21 6.32
N ASP A 29 17.51 -6.86 5.05
CA ASP A 29 16.89 -5.68 4.46
C ASP A 29 15.53 -6.02 3.80
N TYR A 30 15.41 -7.23 3.22
CA TYR A 30 14.23 -7.67 2.48
C TYR A 30 13.99 -9.17 2.59
N ILE A 31 12.74 -9.60 2.46
CA ILE A 31 12.35 -11.01 2.47
C ILE A 31 11.57 -11.35 1.20
N LEU A 32 11.90 -12.49 0.59
CA LEU A 32 11.09 -13.15 -0.44
C LEU A 32 10.43 -14.40 0.14
N CYS A 33 9.15 -14.59 -0.18
CA CYS A 33 8.35 -15.71 0.29
C CYS A 33 7.81 -16.51 -0.89
N TYR A 34 7.89 -17.85 -0.84
CA TYR A 34 7.30 -18.71 -1.87
C TYR A 34 6.75 -20.02 -1.30
N LYS A 35 5.75 -20.60 -1.97
CA LYS A 35 5.19 -21.91 -1.63
C LYS A 35 6.13 -23.00 -2.14
N TYR A 36 6.41 -24.00 -1.30
CA TYR A 36 7.15 -25.19 -1.67
C TYR A 36 6.22 -26.42 -1.57
N LYS A 37 5.83 -26.99 -2.71
CA LYS A 37 5.15 -28.29 -2.75
C LYS A 37 6.21 -29.40 -2.63
N LYS A 38 6.24 -30.11 -1.50
CA LYS A 38 7.08 -31.31 -1.33
C LYS A 38 6.56 -32.38 -2.29
N ARG A 39 7.38 -32.85 -3.25
CA ARG A 39 7.06 -34.06 -4.03
C ARG A 39 6.76 -35.19 -3.03
N ARG A 40 5.51 -35.66 -2.98
CA ARG A 40 5.24 -37.00 -2.42
C ARG A 40 6.10 -37.94 -3.24
N SER A 41 7.04 -38.66 -2.61
CA SER A 41 7.87 -39.60 -3.34
C SER A 41 6.94 -40.61 -3.99
N CYS A 42 6.90 -40.63 -5.32
CA CYS A 42 6.36 -41.76 -6.03
C CYS A 42 7.14 -42.97 -5.51
N LYS A 43 6.47 -43.89 -4.80
CA LYS A 43 7.08 -45.18 -4.47
C LYS A 43 7.53 -45.76 -5.80
N ARG A 44 8.85 -45.87 -6.02
CA ARG A 44 9.43 -46.67 -7.10
C ARG A 44 8.88 -48.09 -6.91
N LEU A 45 7.80 -48.43 -7.60
CA LEU A 45 7.49 -49.82 -7.89
C LEU A 45 8.50 -50.23 -8.95
N SER A 46 9.58 -50.88 -8.51
CA SER A 46 10.47 -51.61 -9.39
C SER A 46 9.68 -52.73 -10.04
N ILE A 47 9.25 -52.55 -11.28
CA ILE A 47 8.81 -53.65 -12.13
C ILE A 47 10.06 -54.16 -12.84
N SER A 48 10.53 -55.32 -12.41
CA SER A 48 11.55 -56.08 -13.12
C SER A 48 11.02 -56.45 -14.50
N SER A 49 11.81 -56.09 -15.52
CA SER A 49 11.81 -56.62 -16.88
C SER A 49 11.42 -58.10 -16.93
N ASN A 50 10.40 -58.44 -17.71
CA ASN A 50 10.42 -59.62 -18.58
C ASN A 50 9.64 -59.28 -19.85
N GLY A 51 10.32 -59.42 -20.99
CA GLY A 51 9.83 -58.99 -22.29
C GLY A 51 8.69 -59.83 -22.82
N ASN A 52 7.75 -59.17 -23.48
CA ASN A 52 7.26 -59.53 -24.81
C ASN A 52 6.37 -58.39 -25.34
N LEU A 53 6.65 -57.94 -26.57
CA LEU A 53 5.74 -57.09 -27.35
C LEU A 53 4.65 -57.99 -27.97
N PRO A 54 3.41 -57.48 -28.17
CA PRO A 54 3.10 -56.88 -29.48
C PRO A 54 2.09 -55.70 -29.50
N ILE A 55 2.33 -54.80 -30.47
CA ILE A 55 1.39 -54.17 -31.44
C ILE A 55 0.33 -53.14 -30.96
N ILE A 56 0.29 -52.03 -31.70
CA ILE A 56 -0.59 -50.85 -31.66
C ILE A 56 -1.94 -51.12 -32.35
N LEU A 57 -3.08 -50.65 -31.79
CA LEU A 57 -4.07 -49.77 -32.46
C LEU A 57 -5.17 -49.26 -31.47
N PRO A 58 -5.81 -48.10 -31.74
CA PRO A 58 -6.67 -47.36 -30.80
C PRO A 58 -8.15 -47.71 -30.96
N ILE A 59 -8.91 -47.86 -29.86
CA ILE A 59 -10.38 -47.91 -29.91
C ILE A 59 -10.99 -47.07 -28.78
N ARG A 60 -11.88 -46.20 -29.23
CA ARG A 60 -12.81 -45.29 -28.56
C ARG A 60 -14.10 -46.04 -28.20
N LEU A 61 -14.59 -45.91 -26.97
CA LEU A 61 -16.00 -46.14 -26.57
C LEU A 61 -16.19 -45.54 -25.16
N GLU A 62 -16.68 -44.30 -25.07
CA GLU A 62 -18.08 -43.90 -24.79
C GLU A 62 -18.55 -44.19 -23.34
N ALA A 63 -18.97 -43.08 -22.73
CA ALA A 63 -19.74 -42.81 -21.52
C ALA A 63 -20.42 -43.97 -20.76
N GLU A 64 -20.40 -43.87 -19.42
CA GLU A 64 -21.64 -43.68 -18.65
C GLU A 64 -21.39 -42.78 -17.44
N ALA A 65 -22.37 -41.91 -17.18
CA ALA A 65 -22.45 -41.00 -16.05
C ALA A 65 -23.34 -41.63 -14.98
N GLU A 66 -22.95 -41.54 -13.71
CA GLU A 66 -23.94 -41.51 -12.63
C GLU A 66 -23.45 -40.66 -11.45
N SER A 67 -24.35 -39.78 -11.03
CA SER A 67 -24.20 -38.68 -10.08
C SER A 67 -24.51 -39.11 -8.64
N GLY A 68 -23.82 -38.51 -7.67
CA GLY A 68 -24.22 -38.49 -6.26
C GLY A 68 -23.39 -37.50 -5.46
N GLU A 69 -23.95 -36.31 -5.20
CA GLU A 69 -23.39 -35.19 -4.43
C GLU A 69 -23.29 -35.48 -2.91
N ALA A 70 -22.28 -34.92 -2.24
CA ALA A 70 -22.45 -33.82 -1.26
C ALA A 70 -21.14 -33.47 -0.50
N GLY A 71 -20.77 -32.18 -0.49
CA GLY A 71 -20.02 -31.54 0.61
C GLY A 71 -18.70 -30.84 0.26
N GLY A 72 -18.75 -29.56 -0.12
CA GLY A 72 -17.59 -28.64 -0.24
C GLY A 72 -16.93 -28.27 1.10
N ALA A 73 -15.93 -27.40 1.20
CA ALA A 73 -15.33 -26.45 0.27
C ALA A 73 -13.94 -26.06 0.80
N ALA A 74 -13.02 -25.74 -0.10
CA ALA A 74 -12.02 -24.67 0.05
C ALA A 74 -11.37 -24.48 -1.32
N GLY A 75 -11.83 -23.45 -2.04
CA GLY A 75 -11.25 -23.05 -3.31
C GLY A 75 -9.83 -22.56 -3.08
N ASP A 76 -8.86 -23.30 -3.58
CA ASP A 76 -7.52 -22.77 -3.80
C ASP A 76 -7.48 -22.16 -5.21
N ALA A 77 -6.90 -20.97 -5.23
CA ALA A 77 -6.73 -20.02 -6.31
C ALA A 77 -6.43 -20.63 -7.69
N GLU A 78 -6.87 -19.91 -8.73
CA GLU A 78 -6.44 -20.09 -10.12
C GLU A 78 -4.98 -20.60 -10.18
N ASP A 79 -4.82 -21.88 -10.53
CA ASP A 79 -3.50 -22.45 -10.77
C ASP A 79 -2.92 -21.74 -11.99
N SER A 80 -1.98 -20.85 -11.71
CA SER A 80 -1.01 -20.29 -12.64
C SER A 80 -0.66 -21.30 -13.75
N LYS A 81 -0.70 -20.84 -15.00
CA LYS A 81 -0.40 -21.57 -16.25
C LYS A 81 1.00 -22.22 -16.32
N LEU A 82 1.77 -22.16 -15.23
CA LEU A 82 3.18 -22.51 -15.09
C LEU A 82 3.33 -23.70 -14.13
N THR A 83 4.08 -24.71 -14.56
CA THR A 83 4.42 -25.86 -13.72
C THR A 83 5.37 -25.47 -12.59
N GLU A 84 5.33 -26.22 -11.49
CA GLU A 84 6.19 -25.97 -10.33
C GLU A 84 7.70 -26.07 -10.65
N GLU A 85 8.05 -26.84 -11.68
CA GLU A 85 9.42 -26.97 -12.20
C GLU A 85 9.85 -25.69 -12.93
N GLU A 86 8.98 -25.12 -13.76
CA GLU A 86 9.22 -23.82 -14.40
C GLU A 86 9.36 -22.71 -13.36
N LYS A 87 8.51 -22.70 -12.32
CA LYS A 87 8.64 -21.75 -11.21
C LYS A 87 9.96 -21.90 -10.46
N ALA A 88 10.44 -23.13 -10.28
CA ALA A 88 11.72 -23.37 -9.62
C ALA A 88 12.90 -22.85 -10.45
N LEU A 89 12.85 -23.07 -11.77
CA LEU A 89 13.89 -22.61 -12.68
C LEU A 89 13.93 -21.07 -12.78
N MET A 90 12.76 -20.41 -12.83
CA MET A 90 12.67 -18.95 -12.80
C MET A 90 13.22 -18.36 -11.49
N ARG A 91 12.99 -19.02 -10.34
CA ARG A 91 13.58 -18.59 -9.06
C ARG A 91 15.10 -18.73 -9.06
N GLU A 92 15.62 -19.86 -9.52
CA GLU A 92 17.07 -20.10 -9.56
C GLU A 92 17.80 -19.06 -10.41
N GLU A 93 17.23 -18.71 -11.58
CA GLU A 93 17.79 -17.66 -12.42
C GLU A 93 17.71 -16.27 -11.77
N PHE A 94 16.57 -15.93 -11.16
CA PHE A 94 16.41 -14.65 -10.47
C PHE A 94 17.37 -14.52 -9.28
N GLU A 95 17.53 -15.58 -8.49
CA GLU A 95 18.47 -15.63 -7.38
C GLU A 95 19.93 -15.54 -7.84
N ALA A 96 20.28 -16.17 -8.97
CA ALA A 96 21.59 -16.01 -9.57
C ALA A 96 21.84 -14.55 -10.01
N GLY A 97 20.86 -13.90 -10.63
CA GLY A 97 20.93 -12.49 -10.99
C GLY A 97 21.12 -11.56 -9.78
N LEU A 98 20.46 -11.85 -8.66
CA LEU A 98 20.66 -11.11 -7.41
C LEU A 98 22.09 -11.28 -6.86
N LEU A 99 22.65 -12.49 -6.93
CA LEU A 99 24.04 -12.74 -6.54
C LEU A 99 25.05 -12.05 -7.47
N GLU A 100 24.79 -12.06 -8.78
CA GLU A 100 25.60 -11.35 -9.78
C GLU A 100 25.56 -9.82 -9.58
N ALA A 101 24.41 -9.27 -9.16
CA ALA A 101 24.28 -7.87 -8.79
C ALA A 101 25.04 -7.50 -7.50
N GLY A 102 25.52 -8.51 -6.74
CA GLY A 102 26.31 -8.35 -5.52
C GLY A 102 25.49 -8.39 -4.23
N LEU A 103 24.22 -8.79 -4.28
CA LEU A 103 23.40 -8.97 -3.07
C LEU A 103 23.77 -10.29 -2.38
N GLN A 104 23.52 -10.34 -1.07
CA GLN A 104 23.77 -11.52 -0.27
C GLN A 104 22.45 -12.18 0.13
N ILE A 105 22.38 -13.49 -0.07
CA ILE A 105 21.15 -14.27 0.08
C ILE A 105 21.35 -15.34 1.16
N GLU A 106 20.40 -15.44 2.08
CA GLU A 106 20.31 -16.54 3.05
C GLU A 106 18.94 -17.24 2.93
N ARG A 107 18.95 -18.57 2.87
CA ARG A 107 17.73 -19.39 2.82
C ARG A 107 17.45 -19.98 4.19
N ASP A 108 16.21 -19.88 4.65
CA ASP A 108 15.81 -20.47 5.92
C ASP A 108 15.81 -22.01 5.83
N LYS A 109 16.46 -22.66 6.80
CA LYS A 109 16.58 -24.12 6.86
C LYS A 109 15.26 -24.79 7.21
N GLU A 110 14.39 -24.09 7.94
CA GLU A 110 13.10 -24.58 8.41
C GLU A 110 11.97 -24.15 7.46
N LYS A 111 11.31 -25.14 6.87
CA LYS A 111 10.17 -24.93 5.95
C LYS A 111 8.88 -25.06 6.75
N LEU A 112 8.45 -23.97 7.37
CA LEU A 112 7.20 -23.91 8.13
C LEU A 112 6.01 -23.96 7.15
N ASN A 113 5.07 -24.88 7.37
CA ASN A 113 3.79 -24.97 6.64
C ASN A 113 3.90 -25.02 5.10
N GLY A 114 5.02 -25.50 4.56
CA GLY A 114 5.23 -25.53 3.10
C GLY A 114 5.52 -24.16 2.48
N ILE A 115 5.93 -23.17 3.29
CA ILE A 115 6.42 -21.86 2.87
C ILE A 115 7.92 -21.80 3.12
N SER A 116 8.65 -21.22 2.17
CA SER A 116 10.08 -20.96 2.28
C SER A 116 10.33 -19.45 2.26
N PHE A 117 11.26 -19.01 3.12
CA PHE A 117 11.70 -17.62 3.19
C PHE A 117 13.14 -17.49 2.69
N ILE A 118 13.38 -16.43 1.94
CA ILE A 118 14.70 -16.00 1.47
C ILE A 118 14.96 -14.63 2.07
N ARG A 119 16.06 -14.49 2.80
CA ARG A 119 16.50 -13.24 3.39
C ARG A 119 17.55 -12.60 2.48
N LEU A 120 17.40 -11.31 2.23
CA LEU A 120 18.30 -10.51 1.41
C LEU A 120 19.01 -9.48 2.28
N HIS A 121 20.32 -9.34 2.06
CA HIS A 121 21.15 -8.30 2.65
C HIS A 121 21.89 -7.56 1.54
N ILE A 122 21.94 -6.22 1.64
CA ILE A 122 22.65 -5.38 0.69
C ILE A 122 23.96 -4.88 1.32
N PRO A 123 25.13 -5.26 0.76
CA PRO A 123 26.41 -4.71 1.19
C PRO A 123 26.49 -3.20 0.94
N TRP A 124 27.18 -2.47 1.81
CA TRP A 124 27.37 -1.02 1.70
C TRP A 124 27.95 -0.58 0.35
N SER A 125 28.82 -1.41 -0.26
CA SER A 125 29.38 -1.13 -1.59
C SER A 125 28.31 -1.02 -2.69
N ILE A 126 27.30 -1.89 -2.64
CA ILE A 126 26.17 -1.85 -3.58
C ILE A 126 25.27 -0.67 -3.24
N LEU A 127 24.92 -0.52 -1.95
CA LEU A 127 24.09 0.60 -1.50
C LEU A 127 24.66 1.96 -1.92
N SER A 128 25.96 2.15 -1.75
CA SER A 128 26.66 3.39 -2.12
C SER A 128 26.67 3.63 -3.63
N ARG A 129 26.86 2.57 -4.44
CA ARG A 129 26.86 2.67 -5.91
C ARG A 129 25.47 3.05 -6.42
N GLU A 130 24.42 2.41 -5.91
CA GLU A 130 23.04 2.67 -6.34
C GLU A 130 22.58 4.07 -5.87
N ALA A 131 22.95 4.47 -4.66
CA ALA A 131 22.71 5.83 -4.17
C ALA A 131 23.39 6.90 -5.05
N GLU A 132 24.56 6.61 -5.62
CA GLU A 132 25.26 7.49 -6.56
C GLU A 132 24.52 7.57 -7.91
N LEU A 133 24.07 6.44 -8.45
CA LEU A 133 23.27 6.40 -9.69
C LEU A 133 21.96 7.19 -9.56
N GLN A 134 21.31 7.09 -8.39
CA GLN A 134 20.08 7.82 -8.06
C GLN A 134 20.31 9.27 -7.63
N LYS A 135 21.58 9.72 -7.58
CA LYS A 135 21.96 11.08 -7.17
C LYS A 135 21.36 11.49 -5.84
N ILE A 136 21.33 10.57 -4.88
CA ILE A 136 20.77 10.82 -3.54
C ILE A 136 21.58 11.91 -2.86
N LYS A 137 20.89 12.95 -2.41
CA LYS A 137 21.50 14.03 -1.65
C LYS A 137 21.59 13.63 -0.18
N VAL A 138 22.81 13.64 0.35
CA VAL A 138 23.06 13.40 1.77
C VAL A 138 23.41 14.72 2.45
N ALA A 139 22.89 14.92 3.66
CA ALA A 139 23.21 16.10 4.46
C ALA A 139 24.72 16.21 4.70
N VAL A 140 25.31 17.34 4.28
CA VAL A 140 26.70 17.67 4.59
C VAL A 140 26.77 18.24 6.02
N LYS A 141 27.83 17.93 6.78
CA LYS A 141 28.04 18.40 8.17
C LYS A 141 27.88 19.92 8.38
N LYS A 142 27.94 20.73 7.32
CA LYS A 142 27.72 22.17 7.40
C LYS A 142 26.22 22.48 7.31
N LYS A 143 25.58 22.57 8.48
CA LYS A 143 24.21 23.10 8.60
C LYS A 143 24.26 24.61 8.31
N CYS A 144 23.50 25.06 7.32
CA CYS A 144 23.39 26.49 7.05
C CYS A 144 22.53 27.12 8.15
N GLU A 145 23.15 27.92 9.03
CA GLU A 145 22.39 28.64 10.06
C GLU A 145 21.55 29.73 9.40
N LEU A 146 20.24 29.51 9.35
CA LEU A 146 19.30 30.52 8.90
C LEU A 146 19.41 31.75 9.82
N ARG A 147 19.59 32.93 9.22
CA ARG A 147 19.63 34.21 9.94
C ARG A 147 18.34 34.36 10.76
N LYS A 148 18.46 34.28 12.09
CA LYS A 148 17.34 34.47 13.01
C LYS A 148 16.71 35.84 12.76
N ARG A 149 15.37 35.88 12.70
CA ARG A 149 14.61 37.14 12.61
C ARG A 149 14.91 37.98 13.85
N THR A 150 15.41 39.19 13.66
CA THR A 150 15.67 40.16 14.73
C THR A 150 14.52 41.17 14.86
N GLY A 151 14.24 41.62 16.09
CA GLY A 151 13.18 42.60 16.40
C GLY A 151 11.90 41.96 16.96
N ILE A 152 10.76 42.63 16.76
CA ILE A 152 9.44 42.23 17.30
C ILE A 152 9.06 40.81 16.83
N ALA A 153 9.35 40.48 15.57
CA ALA A 153 9.09 39.13 15.04
C ALA A 153 9.90 38.04 15.77
N GLY A 154 11.15 38.30 16.16
CA GLY A 154 11.96 37.34 16.92
C GLY A 154 11.50 37.16 18.38
N MET A 155 10.91 38.20 18.97
CA MET A 155 10.25 38.09 20.29
C MET A 155 9.00 37.21 20.21
N TRP A 156 8.17 37.37 19.17
CA TRP A 156 7.03 36.48 18.90
C TRP A 156 7.46 35.04 18.68
N ASP A 157 8.49 34.80 17.87
CA ASP A 157 9.03 33.45 17.65
C ASP A 157 9.49 32.80 18.97
N THR A 158 10.11 33.58 19.87
CA THR A 158 10.54 33.09 21.19
C THR A 158 9.35 32.74 22.08
N VAL A 159 8.32 33.59 22.12
CA VAL A 159 7.10 33.34 22.91
C VAL A 159 6.36 32.11 22.37
N ILE A 160 6.21 32.01 21.06
CA ILE A 160 5.61 30.84 20.39
C ILE A 160 6.42 29.57 20.69
N SER A 161 7.75 29.65 20.68
CA SER A 161 8.60 28.49 20.99
C SER A 161 8.41 27.98 22.43
N GLN A 162 8.25 28.89 23.40
CA GLN A 162 8.01 28.52 24.81
C GLN A 162 6.61 27.95 25.02
N LEU A 163 5.60 28.51 24.35
CA LEU A 163 4.23 28.02 24.42
C LEU A 163 4.07 26.63 23.76
N ASN A 164 4.82 26.38 22.69
CA ASN A 164 4.78 25.12 21.93
C ASN A 164 5.65 24.02 22.53
N ARG A 165 6.58 24.34 23.42
CA ARG A 165 7.51 23.41 24.07
C ARG A 165 6.85 22.17 24.70
N PRO A 166 5.73 22.26 25.47
CA PRO A 166 5.07 21.07 26.03
C PRO A 166 4.41 20.17 24.97
N PHE A 167 4.16 20.70 23.78
CA PHE A 167 3.54 19.97 22.68
C PHE A 167 4.58 19.38 21.71
N GLN A 168 5.87 19.68 21.87
CA GLN A 168 6.90 19.11 21.01
C GLN A 168 7.22 17.65 21.40
N PRO A 169 7.35 16.73 20.42
CA PRO A 169 7.76 15.36 20.68
C PRO A 169 9.24 15.31 21.10
N ASP A 170 9.57 14.40 22.01
CA ASP A 170 10.93 14.25 22.55
C ASP A 170 11.73 13.28 21.65
N VAL A 171 12.27 13.82 20.55
CA VAL A 171 13.00 13.04 19.55
C VAL A 171 14.49 13.42 19.58
N PRO A 172 15.42 12.45 19.71
CA PRO A 172 16.85 12.73 19.60
C PRO A 172 17.20 13.22 18.19
N ASP A 173 17.96 14.33 18.12
CA ASP A 173 18.44 14.96 16.88
C ASP A 173 19.62 14.14 16.31
N ASN A 174 19.36 12.88 15.96
CA ASN A 174 20.34 11.99 15.35
C ASN A 174 20.33 12.16 13.84
N ASP A 175 21.52 12.29 13.25
CA ASP A 175 21.72 12.42 11.81
C ASP A 175 20.91 11.36 11.04
N ILE A 176 20.10 11.87 10.12
CA ILE A 176 19.15 11.13 9.30
C ILE A 176 19.95 10.22 8.37
N HIS A 177 20.16 8.97 8.77
CA HIS A 177 20.78 7.98 7.90
C HIS A 177 20.10 6.63 8.08
N LYS A 178 19.01 6.42 7.32
CA LYS A 178 18.43 5.10 7.13
C LYS A 178 17.52 5.02 5.90
N ASP A 179 18.04 5.36 4.73
CA ASP A 179 17.31 5.18 3.46
C ASP A 179 17.53 3.78 2.86
N SER A 180 17.96 2.79 3.66
CA SER A 180 18.33 1.48 3.11
C SER A 180 17.15 0.68 2.55
N GLN A 181 15.91 0.92 3.01
CA GLN A 181 14.76 0.08 2.64
C GLN A 181 14.14 0.44 1.28
N SER A 182 14.07 1.73 0.92
CA SER A 182 13.60 2.17 -0.40
C SER A 182 14.55 1.71 -1.50
N HIS A 183 15.86 1.75 -1.25
CA HIS A 183 16.89 1.32 -2.22
C HIS A 183 16.77 -0.17 -2.57
N VAL A 184 16.38 -1.01 -1.61
CA VAL A 184 16.30 -2.46 -1.81
C VAL A 184 15.16 -2.83 -2.76
N ALA A 185 13.99 -2.23 -2.58
CA ALA A 185 12.84 -2.49 -3.44
C ALA A 185 13.15 -2.16 -4.91
N GLU A 186 13.94 -1.10 -5.13
CA GLU A 186 14.29 -0.64 -6.47
C GLU A 186 15.40 -1.45 -7.14
N ILE A 187 16.41 -1.87 -6.38
CA ILE A 187 17.43 -2.79 -6.90
C ILE A 187 16.77 -4.12 -7.32
N ILE A 188 15.83 -4.61 -6.50
CA ILE A 188 15.08 -5.84 -6.77
C ILE A 188 14.08 -5.65 -7.92
N SER A 189 13.53 -4.45 -8.14
CA SER A 189 12.68 -4.17 -9.30
C SER A 189 13.48 -4.05 -10.60
N ARG A 190 14.72 -3.55 -10.55
CA ARG A 190 15.60 -3.42 -11.72
C ARG A 190 16.30 -4.73 -12.11
N THR A 191 16.45 -5.69 -11.21
CA THR A 191 17.04 -6.99 -11.56
C THR A 191 16.21 -7.73 -12.62
N THR A 192 16.84 -7.99 -13.77
CA THR A 192 16.18 -8.60 -14.92
C THR A 192 16.41 -10.11 -14.95
N CYS A 193 15.39 -10.87 -15.34
CA CYS A 193 15.53 -12.28 -15.67
C CYS A 193 15.59 -12.43 -17.19
N THR A 194 16.80 -12.64 -17.72
CA THR A 194 17.11 -12.50 -19.14
C THR A 194 16.83 -13.76 -19.96
N ARG A 195 16.90 -14.96 -19.38
CA ARG A 195 16.87 -16.23 -20.12
C ARG A 195 15.50 -16.89 -20.12
N THR A 196 14.73 -16.83 -19.04
CA THR A 196 13.45 -17.57 -18.94
C THR A 196 12.21 -16.68 -18.87
N CYS A 197 12.30 -15.47 -18.31
CA CYS A 197 11.10 -14.65 -18.09
C CYS A 197 10.84 -13.57 -19.15
N GLN A 198 11.85 -13.08 -19.89
CA GLN A 198 11.76 -11.91 -20.79
C GLN A 198 11.02 -10.72 -20.15
N THR A 199 11.00 -10.64 -18.82
CA THR A 199 10.31 -9.61 -18.04
C THR A 199 11.28 -9.04 -17.00
N THR A 200 11.10 -7.77 -16.72
CA THR A 200 11.89 -7.04 -15.73
C THR A 200 11.24 -7.15 -14.36
N GLY A 201 12.08 -7.34 -13.33
CA GLY A 201 11.70 -7.10 -11.94
C GLY A 201 10.90 -8.18 -11.21
N ILE A 202 10.93 -8.06 -9.89
CA ILE A 202 10.22 -8.92 -8.95
C ILE A 202 8.69 -8.85 -9.10
N SER A 203 8.15 -7.71 -9.52
CA SER A 203 6.71 -7.50 -9.63
C SER A 203 6.08 -8.43 -10.66
N SER A 204 6.79 -8.74 -11.75
CA SER A 204 6.36 -9.76 -12.71
C SER A 204 6.39 -11.17 -12.10
N LEU A 205 7.40 -11.49 -11.30
CA LEU A 205 7.50 -12.80 -10.62
C LEU A 205 6.41 -13.00 -9.54
N LEU A 206 5.99 -11.91 -8.89
CA LEU A 206 4.85 -11.90 -7.96
C LEU A 206 3.52 -12.10 -8.73
N ALA A 207 3.31 -11.37 -9.83
CA ALA A 207 2.12 -11.50 -10.67
C ALA A 207 1.96 -12.91 -11.25
N ARG A 208 3.07 -13.54 -11.65
CA ARG A 208 3.10 -14.93 -12.16
C ARG A 208 2.98 -16.01 -11.07
N GLY A 209 2.95 -15.63 -9.80
CA GLY A 209 2.86 -16.57 -8.67
C GLY A 209 4.13 -17.41 -8.46
N VAL A 210 5.30 -16.92 -8.90
CA VAL A 210 6.61 -17.54 -8.64
C VAL A 210 7.04 -17.30 -7.19
N TYR A 211 6.81 -16.08 -6.72
CA TYR A 211 6.84 -15.66 -5.32
C TYR A 211 5.41 -15.32 -4.86
N ILE A 212 5.12 -15.53 -3.57
CA ILE A 212 3.84 -15.16 -2.95
C ILE A 212 3.89 -13.68 -2.55
N SER A 213 4.98 -13.29 -1.89
CA SER A 213 5.14 -11.94 -1.35
C SER A 213 6.61 -11.57 -1.22
N ALA A 214 6.86 -10.27 -1.25
CA ALA A 214 8.16 -9.69 -1.06
C ALA A 214 8.01 -8.40 -0.25
N PHE A 215 8.70 -8.29 0.89
CA PHE A 215 8.50 -7.17 1.81
C PHE A 215 9.75 -6.86 2.65
N PRO A 216 9.95 -5.58 3.04
CA PRO A 216 10.99 -5.19 3.99
C PRO A 216 10.62 -5.59 5.42
N LEU A 217 11.63 -5.79 6.27
CA LEU A 217 11.43 -6.08 7.69
C LEU A 217 11.35 -4.82 8.55
N HIS A 218 10.52 -4.89 9.59
CA HIS A 218 10.52 -3.91 10.68
C HIS A 218 11.67 -4.15 11.65
N ASP A 219 12.22 -3.08 12.25
CA ASP A 219 13.37 -3.12 13.16
C ASP A 219 13.18 -3.88 14.48
N GLY A 220 11.98 -4.39 14.78
CA GLY A 220 11.72 -5.19 15.97
C GLY A 220 10.30 -5.05 16.54
N PRO A 221 10.06 -5.61 17.74
CA PRO A 221 8.77 -5.53 18.42
C PRO A 221 8.50 -4.11 18.93
N PHE A 222 7.22 -3.71 18.90
CA PHE A 222 6.78 -2.40 19.41
C PHE A 222 6.64 -2.36 20.94
N THR A 223 6.67 -3.52 21.61
CA THR A 223 6.47 -3.62 23.07
C THR A 223 7.70 -3.12 23.84
N ARG A 224 7.45 -2.37 24.91
CA ARG A 224 8.49 -1.75 25.73
C ARG A 224 9.22 -2.82 26.55
N ARG A 225 10.38 -3.25 26.05
CA ARG A 225 11.28 -4.17 26.75
C ARG A 225 12.72 -3.66 26.60
N GLY A 226 13.23 -2.94 27.60
CA GLY A 226 14.62 -2.44 27.58
C GLY A 226 14.84 -1.07 28.24
N ARG A 227 16.10 -0.62 28.22
CA ARG A 227 16.58 0.69 28.71
C ARG A 227 16.34 1.77 27.64
N LYS A 228 16.08 3.03 28.04
CA LYS A 228 15.72 4.15 27.14
C LYS A 228 16.72 4.41 26.00
N ASP A 229 18.00 4.08 26.18
CA ASP A 229 19.08 4.37 25.22
C ASP A 229 19.22 3.32 24.10
N GLN A 230 18.50 2.19 24.17
CA GLN A 230 18.50 1.14 23.14
C GLN A 230 17.10 0.96 22.52
N ARG A 231 16.40 2.08 22.26
CA ARG A 231 15.07 2.03 21.65
C ARG A 231 15.17 1.80 20.15
N ASN A 232 14.36 0.85 19.65
CA ASN A 232 14.16 0.67 18.21
C ASN A 232 13.35 1.84 17.64
N GLU A 233 13.55 2.19 16.37
CA GLU A 233 12.82 3.31 15.74
C GLU A 233 11.30 3.12 15.79
N ARG A 234 10.83 1.87 15.60
CA ARG A 234 9.41 1.50 15.75
C ARG A 234 8.88 1.74 17.17
N GLN A 235 9.69 1.46 18.19
CA GLN A 235 9.30 1.66 19.59
C GLN A 235 9.21 3.14 19.93
N LEU A 236 10.20 3.92 19.48
CA LEU A 236 10.21 5.38 19.65
C LEU A 236 8.97 6.01 19.00
N LEU A 237 8.65 5.58 17.78
CA LEU A 237 7.48 6.08 17.05
C LEU A 237 6.15 5.72 17.74
N HIS A 238 6.06 4.53 18.33
CA HIS A 238 4.89 4.14 19.10
C HIS A 238 4.75 4.94 20.40
N GLU A 239 5.84 5.22 21.10
CA GLU A 239 5.82 5.98 22.35
C GLU A 239 5.50 7.46 22.15
N GLU A 240 6.03 8.10 21.11
CA GLU A 240 5.89 9.56 20.90
C GLU A 240 4.74 9.96 19.96
N TRP A 241 4.15 9.01 19.22
CA TRP A 241 3.11 9.34 18.23
C TRP A 241 1.93 8.36 18.22
N ALA A 242 2.16 7.06 18.00
CA ALA A 242 1.07 6.08 17.82
C ALA A 242 0.46 5.55 19.13
N ASN A 243 0.28 6.42 20.12
CA ASN A 243 -0.31 6.10 21.42
C ASN A 243 -1.38 7.13 21.79
N TYR A 244 -2.56 6.67 22.20
CA TYR A 244 -3.67 7.54 22.61
C TYR A 244 -3.29 8.51 23.74
N GLY A 245 -2.35 8.11 24.62
CA GLY A 245 -1.85 8.99 25.68
C GLY A 245 -1.06 10.22 25.20
N VAL A 246 -0.73 10.29 23.90
CA VAL A 246 0.17 11.32 23.32
C VAL A 246 -0.54 12.14 22.23
N MET A 247 -1.87 12.05 22.12
CA MET A 247 -2.66 12.72 21.07
C MET A 247 -2.55 14.25 21.03
N PHE A 248 -2.14 14.87 22.14
CA PHE A 248 -2.02 16.34 22.25
C PHE A 248 -0.67 16.88 21.76
N LYS A 249 0.33 16.02 21.51
CA LYS A 249 1.62 16.46 20.98
C LYS A 249 1.56 16.70 19.47
N TYR A 250 2.47 17.53 18.99
CA TYR A 250 2.72 17.69 17.56
C TYR A 250 3.27 16.41 16.94
N GLN A 251 2.86 16.14 15.70
CA GLN A 251 3.28 14.95 14.97
C GLN A 251 4.76 15.05 14.55
N PRO A 252 5.62 14.06 14.87
CA PRO A 252 7.01 14.04 14.46
C PRO A 252 7.14 13.58 13.00
N VAL A 253 6.83 14.47 12.05
CA VAL A 253 6.76 14.13 10.62
C VAL A 253 8.09 13.59 10.07
N ASP A 254 9.22 14.14 10.51
CA ASP A 254 10.54 13.69 10.04
C ASP A 254 10.88 12.26 10.51
N LEU A 255 10.39 11.85 11.69
CA LEU A 255 10.55 10.49 12.20
C LEU A 255 9.64 9.50 11.46
N ILE A 256 8.40 9.91 11.18
CA ILE A 256 7.46 9.13 10.36
C ILE A 256 8.04 8.93 8.96
N ARG A 257 8.58 9.99 8.35
CA ARG A 257 9.26 9.94 7.05
C ARG A 257 10.41 8.93 7.07
N LYS A 258 11.27 9.00 8.08
CA LYS A 258 12.43 8.10 8.19
C LYS A 258 12.03 6.62 8.25
N TYR A 259 10.90 6.30 8.89
CA TYR A 259 10.49 4.92 9.10
C TYR A 259 9.58 4.37 7.99
N PHE A 260 8.68 5.19 7.45
CA PHE A 260 7.68 4.78 6.47
C PHE A 260 7.93 5.30 5.05
N GLY A 261 8.89 6.19 4.87
CA GLY A 261 9.15 6.87 3.61
C GLY A 261 8.35 8.17 3.43
N GLU A 262 8.61 8.84 2.32
CA GLU A 262 8.15 10.21 2.07
C GLU A 262 6.67 10.29 1.71
N GLN A 263 6.12 9.26 1.05
CA GLN A 263 4.70 9.23 0.69
C GLN A 263 3.81 9.25 1.94
N ILE A 264 4.10 8.35 2.89
CA ILE A 264 3.37 8.25 4.16
C ILE A 264 3.68 9.45 5.06
N GLY A 265 4.94 9.93 5.06
CA GLY A 265 5.32 11.16 5.75
C GLY A 265 4.51 12.37 5.27
N LEU A 266 4.34 12.54 3.96
CA LEU A 266 3.58 13.66 3.38
C LEU A 266 2.09 13.57 3.71
N TYR A 267 1.52 12.36 3.72
CA TYR A 267 0.13 12.13 4.13
C TYR A 267 -0.11 12.61 5.58
N PHE A 268 0.73 12.17 6.52
CA PHE A 268 0.58 12.60 7.93
C PHE A 268 0.91 14.08 8.13
N ALA A 269 1.83 14.65 7.35
CA ALA A 269 2.07 16.09 7.33
C ALA A 269 0.82 16.89 6.94
N TRP A 270 0.12 16.45 5.89
CA TRP A 270 -1.15 17.05 5.45
C TRP A 270 -2.23 16.94 6.53
N LEU A 271 -2.39 15.74 7.08
CA LEU A 271 -3.38 15.48 8.11
C LEU A 271 -3.15 16.34 9.36
N GLY A 272 -1.89 16.50 9.78
CA GLY A 272 -1.51 17.37 10.90
C GLY A 272 -1.87 18.84 10.65
N VAL A 273 -1.58 19.37 9.47
CA VAL A 273 -1.94 20.75 9.11
C VAL A 273 -3.45 20.94 9.03
N TYR A 274 -4.16 19.97 8.45
CA TYR A 274 -5.62 20.00 8.32
C TYR A 274 -6.31 20.01 9.68
N THR A 275 -5.91 19.11 10.59
CA THR A 275 -6.45 19.07 11.96
C THR A 275 -6.15 20.34 12.76
N GLN A 276 -4.95 20.91 12.63
CA GLN A 276 -4.60 22.19 13.27
C GLN A 276 -5.42 23.35 12.73
N LEU A 277 -5.60 23.43 11.41
CA LEU A 277 -6.37 24.50 10.77
C LEU A 277 -7.88 24.32 10.91
N LEU A 278 -8.39 23.16 11.31
CA LEU A 278 -9.80 22.96 11.68
C LEU A 278 -10.15 23.54 13.05
N ILE A 279 -9.17 23.80 13.93
CA ILE A 279 -9.44 24.35 15.27
C ILE A 279 -10.20 25.68 15.22
N PRO A 280 -9.79 26.70 14.42
CA PRO A 280 -10.54 27.97 14.35
C PRO A 280 -11.98 27.81 13.80
N PRO A 281 -12.23 27.08 12.69
CA PRO A 281 -13.59 26.75 12.26
C PRO A 281 -14.43 26.04 13.32
N SER A 282 -13.86 25.07 14.05
CA SER A 282 -14.57 24.36 15.11
C SER A 282 -14.97 25.30 16.25
N VAL A 283 -14.07 26.17 16.71
CA VAL A 283 -14.37 27.16 17.75
C VAL A 283 -15.46 28.13 17.27
N LEU A 284 -15.34 28.67 16.05
CA LEU A 284 -16.33 29.59 15.51
C LEU A 284 -17.69 28.90 15.30
N GLY A 285 -17.70 27.65 14.84
CA GLY A 285 -18.91 26.86 14.67
C GLY A 285 -19.64 26.61 15.99
N ILE A 286 -18.92 26.32 17.07
CA ILE A 286 -19.50 26.19 18.41
C ILE A 286 -20.11 27.53 18.87
N ILE A 287 -19.43 28.65 18.64
CA ILE A 287 -19.95 29.99 18.99
C ILE A 287 -21.26 30.30 18.24
N VAL A 288 -21.30 30.02 16.93
CA VAL A 288 -22.50 30.24 16.09
C VAL A 288 -23.65 29.31 16.52
N PHE A 289 -23.34 28.06 16.88
CA PHE A 289 -24.33 27.12 17.39
C PHE A 289 -24.90 27.56 18.74
N LEU A 290 -24.04 28.00 19.67
CA LEU A 290 -24.47 28.56 20.96
C LEU A 290 -25.32 29.82 20.77
N TYR A 291 -24.96 30.69 19.81
CA TYR A 291 -25.78 31.84 19.44
C TYR A 291 -27.19 31.41 19.00
N GLY A 292 -27.30 30.41 18.11
CA GLY A 292 -28.59 29.88 17.68
C GLY A 292 -29.44 29.34 18.83
N ILE A 293 -28.83 28.64 19.80
CA ILE A 293 -29.54 28.16 21.00
C ILE A 293 -30.05 29.33 21.84
N LEU A 294 -29.25 30.39 22.03
CA LEU A 294 -29.64 31.54 22.84
C LEU A 294 -30.76 32.38 22.19
N THR A 295 -30.86 32.40 20.86
CA THR A 295 -31.83 33.23 20.14
C THR A 295 -33.07 32.47 19.65
N VAL A 296 -33.12 31.14 19.77
CA VAL A 296 -34.23 30.29 19.25
C VAL A 296 -35.61 30.68 19.80
N ASP A 297 -35.66 31.04 21.08
CA ASP A 297 -36.89 31.40 21.77
C ASP A 297 -37.31 32.86 21.50
N THR A 298 -36.47 33.66 20.82
CA THR A 298 -36.77 35.07 20.48
C THR A 298 -37.14 35.27 19.02
N ASN A 299 -37.00 34.24 18.19
CA ASN A 299 -37.23 34.34 16.76
C ASN A 299 -38.72 34.21 16.43
N VAL A 300 -39.28 35.21 15.74
CA VAL A 300 -40.72 35.32 15.47
C VAL A 300 -41.26 34.11 14.68
N PRO A 301 -40.63 33.63 13.59
CA PRO A 301 -41.12 32.45 12.86
C PRO A 301 -41.18 31.16 13.69
N SER A 302 -40.22 30.91 14.59
CA SER A 302 -40.25 29.73 15.45
C SER A 302 -41.28 29.86 16.57
N GLN A 303 -41.51 31.08 17.08
CA GLN A 303 -42.62 31.33 18.03
C GLN A 303 -43.98 31.10 17.37
N GLU A 304 -44.23 31.68 16.20
CA GLU A 304 -45.49 31.53 15.44
C GLU A 304 -45.77 30.06 15.07
N THR A 305 -44.73 29.30 14.71
CA THR A 305 -44.87 27.88 14.40
C THR A 305 -45.16 27.04 15.65
N CYS A 306 -44.70 27.47 16.83
CA CYS A 306 -44.83 26.73 18.09
C CYS A 306 -46.02 27.20 18.96
N ASP A 307 -46.77 28.21 18.53
CA ASP A 307 -47.90 28.71 19.28
C ASP A 307 -49.15 27.85 19.02
N ASP A 308 -49.59 27.13 20.04
CA ASP A 308 -50.79 26.28 19.97
C ASP A 308 -52.10 27.10 19.92
N ASN A 309 -52.06 28.40 20.24
CA ASN A 309 -53.24 29.27 20.16
C ASN A 309 -53.61 29.60 18.70
N LEU A 310 -52.61 29.59 17.82
CA LEU A 310 -52.77 29.75 16.38
C LEU A 310 -53.22 28.39 15.80
N ASN A 311 -54.53 28.16 15.74
CA ASN A 311 -55.17 26.95 15.16
C ASN A 311 -55.02 26.85 13.62
N ILE A 312 -53.79 27.00 13.10
CA ILE A 312 -53.48 26.95 11.68
C ILE A 312 -53.45 25.49 11.23
N THR A 313 -54.37 25.16 10.32
CA THR A 313 -54.50 23.82 9.74
C THR A 313 -53.89 23.81 8.35
N MET A 314 -52.92 22.93 8.13
CA MET A 314 -52.18 22.80 6.89
C MET A 314 -52.81 21.73 5.98
N CYS A 315 -52.69 21.95 4.67
CA CYS A 315 -53.17 20.99 3.67
C CYS A 315 -52.40 19.67 3.76
N PRO A 316 -53.05 18.54 3.42
CA PRO A 316 -52.38 17.25 3.31
C PRO A 316 -51.26 17.30 2.26
N LEU A 317 -50.16 16.59 2.51
CA LEU A 317 -49.03 16.49 1.58
C LEU A 317 -49.26 15.47 0.44
N CYS A 318 -50.34 14.70 0.48
CA CYS A 318 -50.61 13.64 -0.50
C CYS A 318 -51.98 13.76 -1.18
N ASP A 319 -52.07 13.26 -2.42
CA ASP A 319 -53.23 13.42 -3.30
C ASP A 319 -54.41 12.48 -2.98
N ALA A 320 -54.19 11.36 -2.27
CA ALA A 320 -55.17 10.29 -2.12
C ALA A 320 -55.90 10.30 -0.77
N VAL A 321 -55.24 9.89 0.32
CA VAL A 321 -55.82 9.83 1.66
C VAL A 321 -54.76 10.28 2.67
N CYS A 322 -54.80 11.55 3.03
CA CYS A 322 -53.99 12.13 4.10
C CYS A 322 -54.86 13.05 4.93
N ASP A 323 -54.64 13.02 6.25
CA ASP A 323 -55.31 13.93 7.16
C ASP A 323 -54.69 15.33 7.09
N TYR A 324 -55.51 16.34 7.39
CA TYR A 324 -55.03 17.68 7.67
C TYR A 324 -54.18 17.66 8.94
N TRP A 325 -53.09 18.44 8.96
CA TRP A 325 -52.16 18.49 10.09
C TRP A 325 -52.04 19.90 10.63
N ARG A 326 -51.72 20.02 11.92
CA ARG A 326 -51.57 21.32 12.59
C ARG A 326 -50.15 21.83 12.49
N LEU A 327 -49.98 23.12 12.26
CA LEU A 327 -48.66 23.74 12.14
C LEU A 327 -47.78 23.52 13.40
N SER A 328 -48.37 23.57 14.59
CA SER A 328 -47.65 23.35 15.86
C SER A 328 -47.04 21.96 16.04
N SER A 329 -47.53 20.95 15.29
CA SER A 329 -46.93 19.61 15.31
C SER A 329 -45.49 19.57 14.78
N VAL A 330 -45.06 20.58 14.00
CA VAL A 330 -43.72 20.68 13.39
C VAL A 330 -42.82 21.68 14.14
N CYS A 331 -43.24 22.14 15.33
CA CYS A 331 -42.49 23.07 16.17
C CYS A 331 -41.02 22.63 16.42
N SER A 332 -40.79 21.35 16.70
CA SER A 332 -39.44 20.82 16.96
C SER A 332 -38.52 20.95 15.73
N LEU A 333 -39.06 20.68 14.54
CA LEU A 333 -38.33 20.83 13.27
C LEU A 333 -38.09 22.30 12.93
N ALA A 334 -39.05 23.19 13.20
CA ALA A 334 -38.88 24.62 12.98
C ALA A 334 -37.80 25.23 13.90
N ARG A 335 -37.77 24.83 15.18
CA ARG A 335 -36.70 25.20 16.12
C ARG A 335 -35.35 24.65 15.70
N ALA A 336 -35.29 23.38 15.28
CA ALA A 336 -34.05 22.76 14.78
C ALA A 336 -33.55 23.46 13.50
N SER A 337 -34.44 23.82 12.58
CA SER A 337 -34.10 24.55 11.36
C SER A 337 -33.45 25.90 11.67
N TYR A 338 -34.00 26.67 12.61
CA TYR A 338 -33.41 27.95 13.02
C TYR A 338 -32.02 27.82 13.67
N LEU A 339 -31.73 26.71 14.36
CA LEU A 339 -30.37 26.46 14.90
C LEU A 339 -29.31 26.40 13.78
N PHE A 340 -29.68 25.89 12.60
CA PHE A 340 -28.80 25.82 11.44
C PHE A 340 -28.91 27.04 10.50
N ASP A 341 -30.09 27.64 10.41
CA ASP A 341 -30.42 28.74 9.49
C ASP A 341 -30.68 30.04 10.26
N ASN A 342 -29.65 30.53 10.94
CA ASN A 342 -29.67 31.84 11.61
C ASN A 342 -28.77 32.86 10.90
N GLY A 343 -28.94 34.15 11.18
CA GLY A 343 -28.14 35.20 10.53
C GLY A 343 -26.62 35.06 10.71
N ALA A 344 -26.14 34.42 11.78
CA ALA A 344 -24.72 34.19 12.01
C ALA A 344 -24.15 33.05 11.14
N THR A 345 -24.97 32.13 10.63
CA THR A 345 -24.50 31.07 9.72
C THR A 345 -24.11 31.62 8.35
N VAL A 346 -24.69 32.76 7.92
CA VAL A 346 -24.25 33.50 6.72
C VAL A 346 -22.81 34.00 6.89
N LEU A 347 -22.48 34.58 8.05
CA LEU A 347 -21.11 35.02 8.36
C LEU A 347 -20.15 33.83 8.44
N PHE A 348 -20.61 32.72 9.02
CA PHE A 348 -19.84 31.47 9.07
C PHE A 348 -19.56 30.91 7.67
N ALA A 349 -20.52 30.97 6.74
CA ALA A 349 -20.33 30.51 5.36
C ALA A 349 -19.28 31.34 4.61
N ILE A 350 -19.27 32.66 4.79
CA ILE A 350 -18.24 33.56 4.24
C ILE A 350 -16.87 33.20 4.83
N PHE A 351 -16.81 33.00 6.15
CA PHE A 351 -15.59 32.56 6.83
C PHE A 351 -15.09 31.21 6.30
N MET A 352 -15.95 30.21 6.13
CA MET A 352 -15.57 28.89 5.64
C MET A 352 -15.03 28.95 4.21
N SER A 353 -15.58 29.84 3.37
CA SER A 353 -15.09 30.07 2.01
C SER A 353 -13.68 30.67 2.00
N LEU A 354 -13.43 31.67 2.84
CA LEU A 354 -12.10 32.26 3.01
C LEU A 354 -11.10 31.29 3.65
N TRP A 355 -11.55 30.54 4.66
CA TRP A 355 -10.76 29.53 5.34
C TRP A 355 -10.29 28.44 4.39
N ALA A 356 -11.16 27.93 3.50
CA ALA A 356 -10.81 26.92 2.52
C ALA A 356 -9.71 27.42 1.55
N ALA A 357 -9.81 28.67 1.09
CA ALA A 357 -8.79 29.30 0.26
C ALA A 357 -7.46 29.45 1.02
N CYS A 358 -7.50 29.97 2.26
CA CYS A 358 -6.31 30.11 3.10
C CYS A 358 -5.67 28.75 3.43
N PHE A 359 -6.46 27.70 3.68
CA PHE A 359 -6.00 26.35 3.95
C PHE A 359 -5.20 25.79 2.78
N LEU A 360 -5.74 25.87 1.56
CA LEU A 360 -5.05 25.38 0.36
C LEU A 360 -3.74 26.13 0.10
N GLU A 361 -3.73 27.45 0.26
CA GLU A 361 -2.51 28.25 0.09
C GLU A 361 -1.46 27.97 1.18
N HIS A 362 -1.89 27.79 2.43
CA HIS A 362 -1.01 27.39 3.52
C HIS A 362 -0.41 26.00 3.25
N TRP A 363 -1.24 25.05 2.81
CA TRP A 363 -0.78 23.70 2.48
C TRP A 363 0.23 23.71 1.33
N LYS A 364 -0.04 24.42 0.23
CA LYS A 364 0.92 24.53 -0.89
C LYS A 364 2.28 25.05 -0.43
N ARG A 365 2.29 26.10 0.42
CA ARG A 365 3.54 26.64 0.99
C ARG A 365 4.25 25.61 1.86
N ARG A 366 3.51 24.93 2.75
CA ARG A 366 4.07 23.90 3.63
C ARG A 366 4.61 22.71 2.84
N GLN A 367 3.88 22.24 1.83
CA GLN A 367 4.29 21.19 0.90
C GLN A 367 5.60 21.56 0.20
N MET A 368 5.75 22.81 -0.26
CA MET A 368 7.01 23.26 -0.87
C MET A 368 8.16 23.30 0.14
N CYS A 369 7.94 23.76 1.37
CA CYS A 369 8.96 23.71 2.42
C CYS A 369 9.37 22.27 2.74
N LEU A 370 8.42 21.34 2.81
CA LEU A 370 8.69 19.92 3.03
C LEU A 370 9.40 19.28 1.84
N LYS A 371 8.96 19.56 0.61
CA LYS A 371 9.61 19.10 -0.63
C LYS A 371 11.07 19.55 -0.67
N HIS A 372 11.36 20.77 -0.22
CA HIS A 372 12.73 21.27 -0.10
C HIS A 372 13.50 20.63 1.07
N SER A 373 12.94 20.58 2.28
CA SER A 373 13.63 20.00 3.44
C SER A 373 13.86 18.50 3.32
N TRP A 374 13.04 17.82 2.52
CA TRP A 374 13.13 16.39 2.23
C TRP A 374 13.84 16.11 0.91
N ASP A 375 14.36 17.13 0.21
CA ASP A 375 15.10 17.02 -1.04
C ASP A 375 14.37 16.30 -2.21
N LEU A 376 13.04 16.32 -2.19
CA LEU A 376 12.17 15.63 -3.16
C LEU A 376 12.05 16.32 -4.53
N THR A 377 12.74 17.43 -4.77
CA THR A 377 12.69 18.17 -6.05
C THR A 377 13.34 17.44 -7.22
N SER A 378 14.21 16.46 -6.97
CA SER A 378 15.00 15.79 -8.00
C SER A 378 14.41 14.48 -8.53
N LEU A 379 13.41 13.92 -7.84
CA LEU A 379 12.89 12.57 -8.10
C LEU A 379 11.76 12.53 -9.15
N GLU A 380 11.25 13.69 -9.58
CA GLU A 380 10.15 13.79 -10.57
C GLU A 380 10.60 13.48 -12.02
N HIS A 381 11.86 13.08 -12.24
CA HIS A 381 12.42 12.82 -13.59
C HIS A 381 12.76 11.34 -13.84
N GLU A 382 12.43 10.42 -12.93
CA GLU A 382 12.54 9.00 -13.25
C GLU A 382 11.36 8.59 -14.14
N GLU A 383 11.68 8.02 -15.31
CA GLU A 383 10.72 7.50 -16.25
C GLU A 383 9.89 6.39 -15.58
N ASP A 384 8.58 6.59 -15.42
CA ASP A 384 7.69 5.60 -14.80
C ASP A 384 7.80 4.25 -15.52
N GLU A 385 8.28 3.22 -14.81
CA GLU A 385 8.31 1.85 -15.33
C GLU A 385 6.89 1.37 -15.63
N LEU A 386 6.71 0.69 -16.77
CA LEU A 386 5.41 0.23 -17.22
C LEU A 386 4.84 -0.77 -16.21
N ARG A 387 3.59 -0.58 -15.77
CA ARG A 387 2.96 -1.49 -14.80
C ARG A 387 3.02 -2.94 -15.31
N PRO A 388 3.43 -3.94 -14.50
CA PRO A 388 3.66 -5.31 -14.93
C PRO A 388 2.43 -5.97 -15.58
N GLU A 389 1.23 -5.69 -15.06
CA GLU A 389 -0.03 -6.16 -15.66
C GLU A 389 -0.20 -5.70 -17.12
N TYR A 390 0.24 -4.47 -17.42
CA TYR A 390 0.16 -3.91 -18.75
C TYR A 390 1.24 -4.50 -19.68
N GLU A 391 2.44 -4.79 -19.16
CA GLU A 391 3.47 -5.53 -19.90
C GLU A 391 3.01 -6.92 -20.31
N GLU A 392 2.39 -7.66 -19.38
CA GLU A 392 1.86 -9.00 -19.65
C GLU A 392 0.74 -8.96 -20.69
N ALA A 393 -0.20 -8.01 -20.55
CA ALA A 393 -1.24 -7.80 -21.56
C ALA A 393 -0.66 -7.45 -22.94
N LEU A 394 0.42 -6.67 -22.98
CA LEU A 394 1.13 -6.33 -24.22
C LEU A 394 1.84 -7.55 -24.82
N GLN A 395 2.50 -8.37 -24.00
CA GLN A 395 3.14 -9.61 -24.44
C GLN A 395 2.11 -10.61 -25.00
N GLU A 396 0.97 -10.76 -24.34
CA GLU A 396 -0.12 -11.63 -24.81
C GLU A 396 -0.68 -11.15 -26.16
N LYS A 397 -0.93 -9.84 -26.31
CA LYS A 397 -1.36 -9.25 -27.59
C LYS A 397 -0.33 -9.46 -28.69
N LYS A 398 0.97 -9.27 -28.41
CA LYS A 398 2.07 -9.54 -29.35
C LYS A 398 2.11 -11.02 -29.75
N ALA A 399 1.91 -11.94 -28.80
CA ALA A 399 1.87 -13.38 -29.08
C ALA A 399 0.67 -13.77 -29.96
N LYS A 400 -0.51 -13.22 -29.68
CA LYS A 400 -1.72 -13.41 -30.50
C LYS A 400 -1.53 -12.89 -31.92
N LEU A 401 -0.96 -11.69 -32.10
CA LEU A 401 -0.65 -11.13 -33.42
C LEU A 401 0.36 -11.97 -34.19
N LYS A 402 1.44 -12.44 -33.54
CA LYS A 402 2.43 -13.36 -34.15
C LYS A 402 1.79 -14.68 -34.58
N ALA A 403 0.89 -15.24 -33.77
CA ALA A 403 0.17 -16.47 -34.11
C ALA A 403 -0.76 -16.26 -35.32
N GLN A 404 -1.48 -15.14 -35.37
CA GLN A 404 -2.32 -14.78 -36.52
C GLN A 404 -1.50 -14.58 -37.80
N ALA A 405 -0.34 -13.92 -37.71
CA ALA A 405 0.57 -13.74 -38.85
C ALA A 405 1.10 -15.09 -39.38
N LYS A 406 1.55 -15.98 -38.48
CA LYS A 406 1.97 -17.35 -38.85
C LYS A 406 0.85 -18.14 -39.54
N LYS A 407 -0.39 -18.03 -39.04
CA LYS A 407 -1.56 -18.69 -39.64
C LYS A 407 -1.85 -18.15 -41.05
N LYS A 408 -1.75 -16.83 -41.27
CA LYS A 408 -1.90 -16.22 -42.60
C LYS A 408 -0.84 -16.69 -43.59
N VAL A 409 0.43 -16.74 -43.17
CA VAL A 409 1.54 -17.22 -44.01
C VAL A 409 1.36 -18.69 -44.38
N SER A 410 1.02 -19.54 -43.40
CA SER A 410 0.75 -20.96 -43.66
C SER A 410 -0.43 -21.18 -44.61
N LEU A 411 -1.49 -20.39 -44.48
CA LEU A 411 -2.63 -20.44 -45.40
C LEU A 411 -2.21 -20.04 -46.82
N HIS A 412 -1.42 -18.98 -46.97
CA HIS A 412 -0.94 -18.50 -48.27
C HIS A 412 -0.04 -19.53 -48.97
N VAL A 413 0.88 -20.16 -48.23
CA VAL A 413 1.75 -21.23 -48.74
C VAL A 413 0.93 -22.43 -49.19
N ASN A 414 -0.07 -22.87 -48.40
CA ASN A 414 -0.92 -24.01 -48.76
C ASN A 414 -1.77 -23.74 -50.01
N VAL A 415 -2.28 -22.52 -50.17
CA VAL A 415 -3.00 -22.10 -51.39
C VAL A 415 -2.05 -22.10 -52.59
N GLN A 416 -0.84 -21.56 -52.47
CA GLN A 416 0.14 -21.52 -53.55
C GLN A 416 0.57 -22.92 -54.01
N ILE A 417 0.80 -23.84 -53.07
CA ILE A 417 1.10 -25.25 -53.36
C ILE A 417 -0.09 -25.90 -54.08
N SER A 418 -1.32 -25.66 -53.62
CA SER A 418 -2.52 -26.23 -54.24
C SER A 418 -2.73 -25.72 -55.67
N VAL A 419 -2.48 -24.43 -55.92
CA VAL A 419 -2.54 -23.83 -57.25
C VAL A 419 -1.46 -24.42 -58.15
N GLN A 420 -0.20 -24.52 -57.69
CA GLN A 420 0.87 -25.15 -58.46
C GLN A 420 0.56 -26.62 -58.80
N PHE A 421 -0.02 -27.37 -57.85
CA PHE A 421 -0.43 -28.76 -58.08
C PHE A 421 -1.55 -28.88 -59.12
N LEU A 422 -2.52 -27.95 -59.10
CA LEU A 422 -3.58 -27.87 -60.09
C LEU A 422 -3.02 -27.49 -61.48
N THR A 423 -2.10 -26.52 -61.56
CA THR A 423 -1.45 -26.13 -62.82
C THR A 423 -0.60 -27.27 -63.40
N LEU A 424 0.16 -27.99 -62.56
CA LEU A 424 0.93 -29.17 -62.98
C LEU A 424 0.03 -30.30 -63.49
N LYS A 425 -1.09 -30.57 -62.81
CA LYS A 425 -2.08 -31.55 -63.28
C LYS A 425 -2.70 -31.15 -64.61
N ALA A 426 -3.03 -29.88 -64.81
CA ALA A 426 -3.58 -29.39 -66.08
C ALA A 426 -2.59 -29.57 -67.24
N ASN A 427 -1.30 -29.27 -67.02
CA ASN A 427 -0.26 -29.43 -68.04
C ASN A 427 0.12 -30.89 -68.37
N PHE A 428 -0.27 -31.86 -67.55
CA PHE A 428 0.00 -33.29 -67.79
C PHE A 428 -1.17 -34.00 -68.52
N VAL A 429 -2.33 -33.34 -68.62
CA VAL A 429 -3.56 -33.88 -69.24
C VAL A 429 -3.77 -33.33 -70.66
N CYS A 430 -3.05 -32.27 -71.04
CA CYS A 430 -2.86 -31.84 -72.43
C CYS A 430 -1.57 -32.46 -72.99
#